data_AF-A0A2H0RWT9-F1
#
_entry.id   AF-A0A2H0RWT9-F1
#
_cell.length_a   1.000
_cell.length_b   1.000
_cell.length_c   1.000
_cell.angle_alpha   90.00
_cell.angle_beta   90.00
_cell.angle_gamma   90.00
#
_symmetry.space_group_name_H-M   'P 1'
#
loop_
_entity.id
_entity.type
_entity.pdbx_description
1 polymer ?
#
loop_
_entity_poly.entity_id
_entity_poly.type
_entity_poly.pdbx_seq_one_letter_code
_entity_poly.pdbx_strand_id
1 'polypeptide(L)'
;MAKANQDNNKQSVANRWTKQLAEDGFVPVVNYFLEHYHELEPYDLTHNEAMFVIHLMQYKWDNKPPRPAYKTLAKLMGVSEKTVRRYAQSLEQKKYLRRKIRTAQPNEFYLDPLFRALEQHQRKNKRQK
;
A
#
# COMPACT_ATOMS: atom_id res chain seq x y z
N MET A 1 28.84 26.16 18.34
CA MET A 1 28.84 25.80 16.91
C MET A 1 28.43 24.34 16.78
N ALA A 2 27.17 24.07 16.45
CA ALA A 2 26.68 22.71 16.27
C ALA A 2 27.00 22.24 14.84
N LYS A 3 27.79 21.18 14.71
CA LYS A 3 28.06 20.50 13.44
C LYS A 3 26.74 19.95 12.90
N ALA A 4 26.25 20.53 11.81
CA ALA A 4 25.19 19.94 11.00
C ALA A 4 25.69 18.57 10.52
N ASN A 5 24.97 17.51 10.91
CA ASN A 5 25.25 16.16 10.47
C ASN A 5 25.02 16.12 8.94
N GLN A 6 26.10 16.08 8.18
CA GLN A 6 26.06 15.79 6.74
C GLN A 6 25.75 14.30 6.57
N ASP A 7 24.48 13.95 6.70
CA ASP A 7 24.01 12.64 6.25
C ASP A 7 24.03 12.64 4.73
N ASN A 8 25.04 11.95 4.18
CA ASN A 8 25.13 11.51 2.79
C ASN A 8 23.95 10.58 2.45
N ASN A 9 22.72 11.11 2.44
CA ASN A 9 21.52 10.32 2.30
C ASN A 9 21.14 10.21 0.82
N LYS A 10 21.82 9.30 0.10
CA LYS A 10 21.42 8.83 -1.24
C LYS A 10 19.97 8.30 -1.28
N GLN A 11 19.31 8.16 -0.13
CA GLN A 11 17.96 7.63 0.03
C GLN A 11 16.96 8.66 0.58
N SER A 12 17.34 9.92 0.75
CA SER A 12 16.40 10.97 1.16
C SER A 12 15.27 11.11 0.13
N VAL A 13 14.02 11.08 0.59
CA VAL A 13 12.83 11.31 -0.26
C VAL A 13 12.94 12.67 -0.96
N ALA A 14 13.40 13.71 -0.25
CA ALA A 14 13.58 15.04 -0.82
C ALA A 14 14.70 15.13 -1.87
N ASN A 15 15.68 14.21 -1.85
CA ASN A 15 16.73 14.12 -2.87
C ASN A 15 16.28 13.29 -4.08
N ARG A 16 15.44 12.27 -3.86
CA ARG A 16 14.84 11.45 -4.93
C ARG A 16 13.76 12.21 -5.68
N TRP A 17 13.06 13.08 -4.96
CA TRP A 17 12.05 14.00 -5.47
C TRP A 17 12.58 15.43 -5.33
N THR A 18 11.73 16.37 -4.93
CA THR A 18 12.11 17.72 -4.54
C THR A 18 11.78 17.94 -3.07
N LYS A 19 12.43 18.92 -2.43
CA LYS A 19 12.09 19.33 -1.06
C LYS A 19 10.62 19.72 -0.93
N GLN A 20 10.12 20.54 -1.87
CA GLN A 20 8.74 21.01 -1.88
C GLN A 20 7.73 19.86 -1.90
N LEU A 21 7.95 18.84 -2.72
CA LEU A 21 7.04 17.69 -2.77
C LEU A 21 7.14 16.79 -1.54
N ALA A 22 8.31 16.74 -0.89
CA ALA A 22 8.51 15.94 0.31
C ALA A 22 7.86 16.56 1.57
N GLU A 23 7.58 17.87 1.55
CA GLU A 23 6.92 18.60 2.66
C GLU A 23 5.49 18.11 2.91
N ASP A 24 4.78 17.67 1.87
CA ASP A 24 3.42 17.11 1.96
C ASP A 24 3.41 15.67 2.54
N GLY A 25 4.58 15.13 2.87
CA GLY A 25 4.77 13.77 3.36
C GLY A 25 4.86 12.73 2.24
N PHE A 26 5.04 11.47 2.62
CA PHE A 26 5.18 10.36 1.67
C PHE A 26 4.63 9.06 2.24
N VAL A 27 4.32 8.13 1.35
CA VAL A 27 3.86 6.78 1.72
C VAL A 27 5.06 5.83 1.68
N PRO A 28 5.49 5.24 2.81
CA PRO A 28 6.53 4.23 2.79
C PRO A 28 5.98 2.93 2.17
N VAL A 29 6.57 2.50 1.07
CA VAL A 29 6.25 1.22 0.40
C VAL A 29 7.53 0.39 0.34
N VAL A 30 7.44 -0.87 0.77
CA VAL A 30 8.58 -1.79 0.71
C VAL A 30 8.86 -2.22 -0.73
N ASN A 31 10.12 -2.20 -1.14
CA ASN A 31 10.52 -2.60 -2.51
C ASN A 31 10.01 -3.99 -2.87
N TYR A 32 10.03 -4.92 -1.91
CA TYR A 32 9.55 -6.28 -2.12
C TYR A 32 8.11 -6.35 -2.62
N PHE A 33 7.23 -5.45 -2.16
CA PHE A 33 5.87 -5.36 -2.70
C PHE A 33 5.89 -4.87 -4.14
N LEU A 34 6.61 -3.78 -4.43
CA LEU A 34 6.69 -3.18 -5.77
C LEU A 34 7.26 -4.14 -6.82
N GLU A 35 8.21 -4.98 -6.42
CA GLU A 35 8.88 -5.94 -7.29
C GLU A 35 8.04 -7.19 -7.54
N HIS A 36 7.23 -7.64 -6.57
CA HIS A 36 6.64 -8.98 -6.59
C HIS A 36 5.11 -9.06 -6.48
N TYR A 37 4.37 -7.94 -6.40
CA TYR A 37 2.90 -8.01 -6.25
C TYR A 37 2.21 -8.80 -7.38
N HIS A 38 2.78 -8.76 -8.59
CA HIS A 38 2.24 -9.41 -9.79
C HIS A 38 2.63 -10.91 -9.89
N GLU A 39 3.50 -11.39 -9.00
CA GLU A 39 3.99 -12.77 -8.96
C GLU A 39 3.37 -13.56 -7.80
N LEU A 40 2.46 -12.94 -7.04
CA LEU A 40 1.81 -13.59 -5.91
C LEU A 40 0.98 -14.80 -6.38
N GLU A 41 1.03 -15.86 -5.57
CA GLU A 41 0.25 -17.07 -5.76
C GLU A 41 -0.81 -17.19 -4.64
N PRO A 42 -1.98 -17.80 -4.90
CA PRO A 42 -2.42 -18.37 -6.17
C PRO A 42 -2.98 -17.33 -7.17
N TYR A 43 -3.06 -16.06 -6.78
CA TYR A 43 -3.58 -14.98 -7.61
C TYR A 43 -2.61 -13.80 -7.64
N ASP A 44 -2.33 -13.27 -8.82
CA ASP A 44 -1.56 -12.05 -8.96
C ASP A 44 -2.34 -10.81 -8.47
N LEU A 45 -1.65 -9.70 -8.20
CA LEU A 45 -2.29 -8.38 -8.12
C LEU A 45 -2.13 -7.67 -9.46
N THR A 46 -3.24 -7.11 -9.96
CA THR A 46 -3.19 -6.19 -11.10
C THR A 46 -2.59 -4.84 -10.67
N HIS A 47 -2.06 -4.07 -11.63
CA HIS A 47 -1.54 -2.71 -11.38
C HIS A 47 -2.52 -1.81 -10.61
N ASN A 48 -3.81 -1.89 -10.94
CA ASN A 48 -4.85 -1.09 -10.28
C ASN A 48 -5.11 -1.55 -8.84
N GLU A 49 -5.06 -2.84 -8.57
CA GLU A 49 -5.18 -3.38 -7.22
C GLU A 49 -3.96 -3.03 -6.37
N ALA A 50 -2.76 -3.09 -6.95
CA ALA A 50 -1.53 -2.68 -6.28
C ALA A 50 -1.55 -1.19 -5.93
N MET A 51 -1.98 -0.33 -6.86
CA MET A 51 -2.14 1.11 -6.60
C MET A 51 -3.22 1.39 -5.55
N PHE A 52 -4.32 0.65 -5.57
CA PHE A 52 -5.33 0.70 -4.51
C PHE A 52 -4.73 0.37 -3.13
N VAL A 53 -3.87 -0.66 -3.02
CA VAL A 53 -3.16 -0.98 -1.79
C VAL A 53 -2.24 0.16 -1.34
N ILE A 54 -1.49 0.79 -2.25
CA ILE A 54 -0.62 1.93 -1.92
C ILE A 54 -1.45 3.10 -1.37
N HIS A 55 -2.60 3.41 -1.97
CA HIS A 55 -3.50 4.43 -1.43
C HIS A 55 -4.10 4.04 -0.08
N LEU A 56 -4.32 2.75 0.22
CA LEU A 56 -4.68 2.33 1.58
C LEU A 56 -3.53 2.57 2.56
N MET A 57 -2.28 2.30 2.16
CA MET A 57 -1.10 2.52 2.99
C MET A 57 -0.89 4.00 3.31
N GLN A 58 -1.32 4.92 2.43
CA GLN A 58 -1.34 6.36 2.72
C GLN A 58 -2.17 6.73 3.95
N TYR A 59 -3.17 5.91 4.31
CA TYR A 59 -4.01 6.12 5.50
C TYR A 59 -3.65 5.17 6.66
N LYS A 60 -2.57 4.40 6.53
CA LYS A 60 -2.10 3.44 7.53
C LYS A 60 -0.89 4.00 8.28
N TRP A 61 -1.16 4.70 9.37
CA TRP A 61 -0.13 5.38 10.19
C TRP A 61 0.40 4.52 11.35
N ASP A 62 -0.39 3.56 11.81
CA ASP A 62 -0.07 2.69 12.93
C ASP A 62 -0.48 1.23 12.62
N ASN A 63 -0.48 0.37 13.63
CA ASN A 63 -0.91 -1.02 13.49
C ASN A 63 -2.42 -1.18 13.25
N LYS A 64 -3.22 -0.11 13.28
CA LYS A 64 -4.66 -0.17 12.99
C LYS A 64 -4.90 -0.29 11.49
N PRO A 65 -6.06 -0.82 11.08
CA PRO A 65 -6.44 -0.85 9.68
C PRO A 65 -6.70 0.58 9.16
N PRO A 66 -6.26 0.94 7.94
CA PRO A 66 -6.68 2.18 7.29
C PRO A 66 -8.20 2.20 7.10
N ARG A 67 -8.78 3.41 7.18
CA ARG A 67 -10.24 3.63 7.12
C ARG A 67 -10.68 4.73 6.13
N PRO A 68 -10.08 4.87 4.93
CA PRO A 68 -10.55 5.85 3.97
C PRO A 68 -11.95 5.49 3.44
N ALA A 69 -12.74 6.51 3.10
CA ALA A 69 -14.00 6.28 2.39
C ALA A 69 -13.72 5.88 0.92
N TYR A 70 -14.62 5.09 0.32
CA TYR A 70 -14.52 4.73 -1.11
C TYR A 70 -14.50 5.97 -2.01
N LYS A 71 -15.28 7.01 -1.67
CA LYS A 71 -15.26 8.31 -2.36
C LYS A 71 -13.88 8.97 -2.35
N THR A 72 -13.16 8.89 -1.23
CA THR A 72 -11.80 9.43 -1.10
C THR A 72 -10.83 8.71 -2.01
N LEU A 73 -10.84 7.37 -1.98
CA LEU A 73 -10.00 6.54 -2.84
C LEU A 73 -10.33 6.73 -4.33
N ALA A 74 -11.62 6.87 -4.66
CA ALA A 74 -12.09 7.12 -6.02
C ALA A 74 -11.53 8.43 -6.58
N LYS A 75 -11.57 9.51 -5.76
CA LYS A 75 -10.97 10.80 -6.11
C LYS A 75 -9.46 10.70 -6.32
N LEU A 76 -8.74 10.02 -5.41
CA LEU A 76 -7.28 9.85 -5.51
C LEU A 76 -6.87 9.07 -6.76
N MET A 77 -7.62 8.03 -7.10
CA MET A 77 -7.32 7.16 -8.23
C MET A 77 -7.89 7.67 -9.57
N GLY A 78 -8.71 8.73 -9.58
CA GLY A 78 -9.37 9.24 -10.78
C GLY A 78 -10.37 8.27 -11.41
N VAL A 79 -11.04 7.43 -10.61
CA VAL A 79 -12.01 6.43 -11.08
C VAL A 79 -13.33 6.51 -10.31
N SER A 80 -14.36 5.79 -10.76
CA SER A 80 -15.65 5.75 -10.07
C SER A 80 -15.58 5.01 -8.72
N GLU A 81 -16.46 5.34 -7.77
CA GLU A 81 -16.60 4.59 -6.51
C GLU A 81 -16.93 3.10 -6.76
N LYS A 82 -17.69 2.79 -7.83
CA LYS A 82 -17.99 1.41 -8.24
C LYS A 82 -16.70 0.65 -8.58
N THR A 83 -15.79 1.31 -9.30
CA THR A 83 -14.48 0.74 -9.66
C THR A 83 -13.63 0.46 -8.42
N VAL A 84 -13.54 1.39 -7.48
CA VAL A 84 -12.80 1.19 -6.23
C VAL A 84 -13.39 0.06 -5.38
N ARG A 85 -14.73 0.00 -5.28
CA ARG A 85 -15.40 -1.11 -4.58
C ARG A 85 -15.09 -2.46 -5.22
N ARG A 86 -14.97 -2.51 -6.55
CA ARG A 86 -14.57 -3.71 -7.28
C ARG A 86 -13.13 -4.12 -6.96
N TYR A 87 -12.18 -3.20 -6.85
CA TYR A 87 -10.81 -3.53 -6.42
C TYR A 87 -10.80 -4.12 -5.00
N ALA A 88 -11.54 -3.50 -4.08
CA ALA A 88 -11.68 -4.00 -2.72
C ALA A 88 -12.35 -5.39 -2.66
N GLN A 89 -13.37 -5.64 -3.49
CA GLN A 89 -14.01 -6.96 -3.61
C GLN A 89 -13.05 -8.00 -4.20
N SER A 90 -12.32 -7.65 -5.26
CA SER A 90 -11.37 -8.54 -5.92
C SER A 90 -10.25 -8.96 -4.97
N LEU A 91 -9.64 -8.01 -4.25
CA LEU A 91 -8.62 -8.31 -3.23
C LEU A 91 -9.16 -9.18 -2.08
N GLU A 92 -10.44 -9.05 -1.73
CA GLU A 92 -11.09 -9.90 -0.73
C GLU A 92 -11.36 -11.32 -1.24
N GLN A 93 -11.74 -11.46 -2.51
CA GLN A 93 -11.87 -12.75 -3.19
C GLN A 93 -10.51 -13.45 -3.29
N LYS A 94 -9.45 -12.71 -3.65
CA LYS A 94 -8.06 -13.17 -3.71
C LYS A 94 -7.43 -13.43 -2.34
N LYS A 95 -8.16 -13.19 -1.24
CA LYS A 95 -7.70 -13.38 0.15
C LYS A 95 -6.52 -12.49 0.57
N TYR A 96 -6.29 -11.37 -0.12
CA TYR A 96 -5.26 -10.38 0.25
C TYR A 96 -5.79 -9.24 1.13
N LEU A 97 -7.11 -9.05 1.16
CA LEU A 97 -7.76 -8.02 1.94
C LEU A 97 -8.93 -8.60 2.72
N ARG A 98 -9.15 -8.13 3.94
CA ARG A 98 -10.40 -8.36 4.67
C ARG A 98 -11.04 -7.03 5.02
N ARG A 99 -12.33 -6.88 4.75
CA ARG A 99 -13.07 -5.66 5.13
C ARG A 99 -13.90 -5.89 6.37
N LYS A 100 -13.91 -4.92 7.27
CA LYS A 100 -14.92 -4.83 8.33
C LYS A 100 -15.86 -3.68 7.99
N ILE A 101 -17.08 -4.04 7.60
CA ILE A 101 -18.15 -3.09 7.31
C ILE A 101 -18.59 -2.46 8.63
N ARG A 102 -18.77 -1.14 8.62
CA ARG A 102 -19.24 -0.38 9.78
C ARG A 102 -20.47 0.43 9.40
N THR A 103 -21.51 0.38 10.23
CA THR A 103 -22.74 1.13 10.00
C THR A 103 -22.46 2.62 10.07
N ALA A 104 -22.86 3.37 9.03
CA ALA A 104 -22.68 4.82 8.90
C ALA A 104 -21.22 5.32 9.02
N GLN A 105 -20.23 4.44 8.87
CA GLN A 105 -18.81 4.78 9.02
C GLN A 105 -17.99 4.13 7.90
N PRO A 106 -16.84 4.72 7.51
CA PRO A 106 -15.94 4.09 6.57
C PRO A 106 -15.49 2.70 7.04
N ASN A 107 -15.41 1.79 6.08
CA ASN A 107 -14.95 0.42 6.30
C ASN A 107 -13.50 0.40 6.79
N GLU A 108 -13.16 -0.62 7.57
CA GLU A 108 -11.77 -0.91 7.92
C GLU A 108 -11.20 -1.93 6.93
N PHE A 109 -9.99 -1.67 6.46
CA PHE A 109 -9.28 -2.50 5.48
C PHE A 109 -8.09 -3.19 6.14
N TYR A 110 -8.17 -4.51 6.33
CA TYR A 110 -7.11 -5.32 6.94
C TYR A 110 -6.22 -5.95 5.87
N LEU A 111 -4.95 -5.54 5.84
CA LEU A 111 -3.93 -5.98 4.87
C LEU A 111 -3.02 -7.08 5.41
N ASP A 112 -3.23 -7.55 6.64
CA ASP A 112 -2.49 -8.68 7.21
C ASP A 112 -2.42 -9.91 6.28
N PRO A 113 -3.49 -10.28 5.54
CA PRO A 113 -3.41 -11.39 4.60
C PRO A 113 -2.43 -11.15 3.45
N LEU A 114 -2.41 -9.94 2.88
CA LEU A 114 -1.43 -9.56 1.85
C LEU A 114 0.00 -9.64 2.39
N PHE A 115 0.24 -9.16 3.60
CA PHE A 115 1.57 -9.18 4.20
C PHE A 115 2.07 -10.61 4.38
N ARG A 116 1.21 -11.52 4.86
CA ARG A 116 1.54 -12.95 4.96
C ARG A 116 1.85 -13.57 3.59
N ALA A 117 1.09 -13.20 2.55
CA ALA A 117 1.34 -13.70 1.20
C ALA A 117 2.71 -13.24 0.66
N LEU A 118 3.05 -11.96 0.86
CA LEU A 118 4.36 -11.41 0.48
C LEU A 118 5.50 -12.09 1.25
N GLU A 119 5.36 -12.30 2.57
CA GLU A 119 6.36 -13.00 3.37
C GLU A 119 6.56 -14.46 2.92
N GLN A 120 5.49 -15.15 2.57
CA GLN A 120 5.55 -16.52 2.06
C GLN A 120 6.26 -16.56 0.70
N HIS A 121 5.91 -15.65 -0.22
CA HIS A 121 6.58 -15.50 -1.50
C HIS A 121 8.07 -15.19 -1.32
N GLN A 122 8.42 -14.32 -0.39
CA GLN A 122 9.81 -13.98 -0.07
C GLN A 122 10.61 -15.18 0.44
N ARG A 123 10.01 -16.00 1.30
CA ARG A 123 10.64 -17.22 1.82
C ARG A 123 10.85 -18.25 0.71
N LYS A 124 9.90 -18.40 -0.21
CA LYS A 124 10.03 -19.28 -1.39
C LYS A 124 11.18 -18.83 -2.30
N ASN A 125 11.20 -17.56 -2.69
CA ASN A 125 12.22 -17.03 -3.62
C ASN A 125 13.65 -17.07 -3.03
N LYS A 126 13.81 -16.93 -1.71
CA LYS A 126 15.11 -17.08 -1.04
C LYS A 126 15.64 -18.51 -1.01
N ARG A 127 14.77 -19.52 -1.10
CA ARG A 127 15.18 -20.95 -1.12
C ARG A 127 15.58 -21.45 -2.50
N GLN A 128 15.22 -20.70 -3.55
CA GLN A 128 15.53 -21.02 -4.94
C GLN A 128 16.81 -20.35 -5.45
N LYS A 129 17.40 -19.46 -4.64
CA LYS A 129 18.72 -18.84 -4.87
C LYS A 129 19.76 -19.54 -4.02
#